data_AF-A0A2E1HGT4-F1
#
_entry.id   AF-A0A2E1HGT4-F1
#
_cell.length_a   1.000
_cell.length_b   1.000
_cell.length_c   1.000
_cell.angle_alpha   90.00
_cell.angle_beta   90.00
_cell.angle_gamma   90.00
#
_symmetry.space_group_name_H-M   'P 1'
#
loop_
_entity.id
_entity.type
_entity.pdbx_description
1 polymer ?
#
loop_
_entity_poly.entity_id
_entity_poly.type
_entity_poly.pdbx_seq_one_letter_code
_entity_poly.pdbx_strand_id
1 'polypeptide(L)'
;MTRKAFFVIGMHRSGTSAVAGALSLARLQPGVETAPLAQDGADAAFDPAAAVMRLNDRLLHLAGGSWDHIPLWLQWEDFSSVDFAAWCAGSFGAVAERVWDEAFAASEDDVVCHDPRLALTLPMWLSIASSRGFSPQVLLVHRSPLAIMASLSRHDGLSFARAADLLADYWAEMLCHAPDDARVIGWERFCADPVATFEGLGLKGGSPDRLRRWVRPPAQAASLGVVPPPFMPRFLRDCDALLSSAHGAPVPQEAVTLAGRCLIERGDQKQLTGRTHLLTNARSVSAFNVITRRQRTVVLHCHIFKNAGSSVDELLKRNFGKRWTEVEFPGRGGFSNADLTNGFIRTFDQYDAVSTHTGDWWLGHDDAALSVRPIVFLRHPILRIRSAYAFERQQNADTLGARLAKQHGFSDYVKARLDIPGDLAFRNFQARRFAAFDDRTYTDVRSAAFRALERLPFVGLVEDFAGASQRMETYLKQDFPSFEAADIRANATDASHASIAEKLERALAELSDDVRERILAENAVDLALYEAAGQKYPAS
;
A
#
# COMPACT_ATOMS: atom_id res chain seq x y z
N MET A 1 -6.27 14.67 39.08
CA MET A 1 -6.26 15.48 37.84
C MET A 1 -6.14 14.53 36.67
N THR A 2 -6.82 14.79 35.55
CA THR A 2 -6.62 14.01 34.31
C THR A 2 -5.19 14.23 33.83
N ARG A 3 -4.43 13.16 33.58
CA ARG A 3 -3.06 13.23 33.05
C ARG A 3 -3.07 13.89 31.68
N LYS A 4 -2.04 14.61 31.28
CA LYS A 4 -1.95 15.23 29.94
C LYS A 4 -1.08 14.38 29.01
N ALA A 5 -1.47 14.32 27.73
CA ALA A 5 -0.67 13.74 26.68
C ALA A 5 -0.36 14.81 25.63
N PHE A 6 0.91 15.22 25.53
CA PHE A 6 1.34 16.24 24.60
C PHE A 6 1.74 15.62 23.26
N PHE A 7 1.03 15.99 22.20
CA PHE A 7 1.31 15.58 20.83
C PHE A 7 2.06 16.69 20.11
N VAL A 8 3.33 16.44 19.79
CA VAL A 8 4.16 17.39 19.04
C VAL A 8 4.08 17.05 17.56
N ILE A 9 3.41 17.90 16.79
CA ILE A 9 3.16 17.69 15.35
C ILE A 9 3.85 18.78 14.52
N GLY A 10 4.15 18.44 13.26
CA GLY A 10 4.76 19.35 12.31
C GLY A 10 5.54 18.57 11.26
N MET A 11 5.84 19.24 10.14
CA MET A 11 6.63 18.63 9.06
C MET A 11 8.00 18.15 9.55
N HIS A 12 8.58 17.13 8.91
CA HIS A 12 9.98 16.77 9.11
C HIS A 12 10.88 18.02 8.98
N ARG A 13 11.94 18.09 9.79
CA ARG A 13 12.88 19.24 9.83
C ARG A 13 12.29 20.58 10.31
N SER A 14 11.05 20.63 10.81
CA SER A 14 10.46 21.84 11.41
C SER A 14 10.94 22.15 12.84
N GLY A 15 11.60 21.19 13.50
CA GLY A 15 12.05 21.32 14.89
C GLY A 15 11.18 20.56 15.90
N THR A 16 10.26 19.71 15.44
CA THR A 16 9.40 18.88 16.29
C THR A 16 10.16 18.02 17.30
N SER A 17 11.25 17.36 16.87
CA SER A 17 12.11 16.59 17.79
C SER A 17 12.73 17.44 18.90
N ALA A 18 13.19 18.65 18.59
CA ALA A 18 13.79 19.53 19.59
C ALA A 18 12.76 20.02 20.61
N VAL A 19 11.54 20.33 20.18
CA VAL A 19 10.42 20.67 21.08
C VAL A 19 10.06 19.47 21.95
N ALA A 20 9.95 18.26 21.37
CA ALA A 20 9.66 17.03 22.11
C ALA A 20 10.72 16.71 23.17
N GLY A 21 12.01 16.83 22.83
CA GLY A 21 13.09 16.65 23.80
C GLY A 21 13.09 17.70 24.92
N ALA A 22 12.74 18.96 24.61
CA ALA A 22 12.60 19.99 25.62
C ALA A 22 11.44 19.69 26.59
N LEU A 23 10.32 19.15 26.08
CA LEU A 23 9.21 18.69 26.91
C LEU A 23 9.62 17.54 27.83
N SER A 24 10.43 16.59 27.34
CA SER A 24 10.97 15.53 28.18
C SER A 24 11.84 16.07 29.32
N LEU A 25 12.65 17.10 29.06
CA LEU A 25 13.42 17.79 30.11
C LEU A 25 12.56 18.53 31.14
N ALA A 26 11.30 18.84 30.79
CA ALA A 26 10.32 19.40 31.71
C ALA A 26 9.54 18.35 32.51
N ARG A 27 10.10 17.13 32.64
CA ARG A 27 9.54 15.98 33.38
C ARG A 27 8.32 15.32 32.73
N LEU A 28 8.06 15.58 31.46
CA LEU A 28 7.09 14.78 30.71
C LEU A 28 7.74 13.45 30.34
N GLN A 29 7.05 12.34 30.58
CA GLN A 29 7.56 11.02 30.27
C GLN A 29 7.44 10.77 28.76
N PRO A 30 8.56 10.56 28.05
CA PRO A 30 8.49 10.11 26.68
C PRO A 30 8.13 8.62 26.65
N GLY A 31 7.75 8.11 25.47
CA GLY A 31 7.45 6.69 25.32
C GLY A 31 8.66 5.79 25.58
N VAL A 32 8.43 4.50 25.87
CA VAL A 32 9.49 3.50 26.04
C VAL A 32 10.37 3.43 24.77
N GLU A 33 11.67 3.17 24.96
CA GLU A 33 12.70 3.13 23.89
C GLU A 33 13.04 4.48 23.23
N THR A 34 12.64 5.60 23.82
CA THR A 34 13.15 6.93 23.40
C THR A 34 14.55 7.15 23.99
N ALA A 35 15.52 7.50 23.14
CA ALA A 35 16.88 7.82 23.57
C ALA A 35 17.24 9.26 23.15
N PRO A 36 17.82 10.08 24.07
CA PRO A 36 18.51 11.29 23.63
C PRO A 36 19.76 10.87 22.85
N LEU A 37 19.84 11.25 21.57
CA LEU A 37 21.05 11.02 20.78
C LEU A 37 22.22 11.80 21.39
N ALA A 38 23.35 11.12 21.62
CA ALA A 38 24.57 11.74 22.14
C ALA A 38 25.19 12.73 21.12
N GLN A 39 25.85 13.75 21.67
CA GLN A 39 26.12 15.08 21.13
C GLN A 39 27.28 15.18 20.12
N ASP A 40 27.12 16.03 19.10
CA ASP A 40 28.03 17.15 18.71
C ASP A 40 27.57 17.77 17.38
N GLY A 41 26.65 18.73 17.44
CA GLY A 41 26.14 19.42 16.23
C GLY A 41 24.89 20.25 16.50
N ALA A 42 24.50 21.10 15.54
CA ALA A 42 23.32 21.96 15.62
C ALA A 42 21.97 21.21 15.53
N ASP A 43 22.00 19.88 15.39
CA ASP A 43 20.85 19.02 15.15
C ASP A 43 20.63 18.03 16.32
N ALA A 44 20.39 18.55 17.52
CA ALA A 44 19.95 17.70 18.64
C ALA A 44 18.59 17.07 18.29
N ALA A 45 18.58 15.78 17.98
CA ALA A 45 17.39 15.03 17.65
C ALA A 45 16.94 14.18 18.85
N PHE A 46 15.63 14.22 19.10
CA PHE A 46 14.91 13.36 20.03
C PHE A 46 14.18 12.30 19.20
N ASP A 47 14.41 11.03 19.51
CA ASP A 47 13.79 9.94 18.78
C ASP A 47 12.31 9.78 19.17
N PRO A 48 11.42 9.60 18.19
CA PRO A 48 10.06 9.13 18.44
C PRO A 48 10.03 7.86 19.28
N ALA A 49 8.91 7.63 19.99
CA ALA A 49 8.66 6.32 20.57
C ALA A 49 8.65 5.28 19.43
N ALA A 50 9.57 4.32 19.46
CA ALA A 50 9.84 3.45 18.32
C ALA A 50 8.60 2.66 17.88
N ALA A 51 7.75 2.26 18.84
CA ALA A 51 6.49 1.59 18.56
C ALA A 51 5.49 2.48 17.79
N VAL A 52 5.37 3.76 18.16
CA VAL A 52 4.50 4.74 17.48
C VAL A 52 4.99 5.01 16.06
N MET A 53 6.29 5.26 15.89
CA MET A 53 6.90 5.49 14.58
C MET A 53 6.70 4.29 13.65
N ARG A 54 6.98 3.07 14.13
CA ARG A 54 6.78 1.82 13.37
C ARG A 54 5.33 1.65 12.93
N LEU A 55 4.36 2.01 13.77
CA LEU A 55 2.95 1.92 13.38
C LEU A 55 2.61 2.95 12.31
N ASN A 56 3.00 4.22 12.49
CA ASN A 56 2.72 5.28 11.51
C ASN A 56 3.31 4.94 10.13
N ASP A 57 4.57 4.47 10.07
CA ASP A 57 5.20 4.04 8.81
C ASP A 57 4.43 2.89 8.14
N ARG A 58 3.99 1.89 8.92
CA ARG A 58 3.20 0.77 8.40
C ARG A 58 1.85 1.19 7.88
N LEU A 59 1.14 2.08 8.59
CA LEU A 59 -0.16 2.58 8.15
C LEU A 59 -0.05 3.32 6.81
N LEU A 60 0.97 4.16 6.66
CA LEU A 60 1.26 4.82 5.39
C LEU A 60 1.56 3.79 4.30
N HIS A 61 2.40 2.80 4.58
CA HIS A 61 2.77 1.77 3.60
C HIS A 61 1.58 0.91 3.17
N LEU A 62 0.71 0.51 4.11
CA LEU A 62 -0.54 -0.20 3.83
C LEU A 62 -1.48 0.61 2.95
N ALA A 63 -1.47 1.94 3.13
CA ALA A 63 -2.24 2.88 2.33
C ALA A 63 -1.53 3.27 1.02
N GLY A 64 -0.43 2.60 0.65
CA GLY A 64 0.33 2.83 -0.57
C GLY A 64 1.20 4.09 -0.57
N GLY A 65 1.39 4.71 0.60
CA GLY A 65 2.21 5.88 0.81
C GLY A 65 3.50 5.61 1.59
N SER A 66 4.24 6.68 1.83
CA SER A 66 5.40 6.75 2.71
C SER A 66 5.56 8.18 3.23
N TRP A 67 6.48 8.42 4.14
CA TRP A 67 6.66 9.76 4.75
C TRP A 67 6.95 10.86 3.72
N ASP A 68 7.57 10.53 2.58
CA ASP A 68 7.88 11.46 1.49
C ASP A 68 6.97 11.26 0.26
N HIS A 69 5.97 10.38 0.35
CA HIS A 69 4.99 10.11 -0.69
C HIS A 69 3.58 9.92 -0.15
N ILE A 70 2.80 11.02 -0.12
CA ILE A 70 1.41 11.02 0.33
C ILE A 70 0.48 10.95 -0.89
N PRO A 71 -0.15 9.79 -1.17
CA PRO A 71 -1.11 9.68 -2.27
C PRO A 71 -2.44 10.36 -1.93
N LEU A 72 -3.36 10.40 -2.89
CA LEU A 72 -4.77 10.61 -2.65
C LEU A 72 -5.41 9.27 -2.36
N TRP A 73 -6.13 9.17 -1.26
CA TRP A 73 -6.89 7.98 -0.93
C TRP A 73 -8.35 8.17 -1.34
N LEU A 74 -8.93 7.17 -2.00
CA LEU A 74 -10.33 7.17 -2.42
C LEU A 74 -11.08 5.95 -1.85
N GLN A 75 -12.33 6.16 -1.45
CA GLN A 75 -13.21 5.10 -0.96
C GLN A 75 -13.47 4.13 -2.11
N TRP A 76 -13.55 2.85 -1.78
CA TRP A 76 -13.72 1.85 -2.81
C TRP A 76 -15.08 1.99 -3.50
N GLU A 77 -16.13 2.25 -2.72
CA GLU A 77 -17.54 2.14 -3.10
C GLU A 77 -18.00 3.26 -4.03
N ASP A 78 -17.57 4.49 -3.77
CA ASP A 78 -18.05 5.69 -4.46
C ASP A 78 -16.93 6.61 -4.99
N PHE A 79 -15.65 6.21 -4.81
CA PHE A 79 -14.49 7.00 -5.21
C PHE A 79 -14.41 8.39 -4.57
N SER A 80 -15.13 8.62 -3.47
CA SER A 80 -14.98 9.83 -2.66
C SER A 80 -13.62 9.84 -1.98
N SER A 81 -13.04 11.01 -1.71
CA SER A 81 -11.78 11.10 -0.98
C SER A 81 -11.92 10.50 0.42
N VAL A 82 -11.01 9.59 0.78
CA VAL A 82 -10.90 9.08 2.15
C VAL A 82 -10.00 10.00 2.93
N ASP A 83 -10.50 10.47 4.06
CA ASP A 83 -9.66 11.00 5.13
C ASP A 83 -8.84 9.84 5.73
N PHE A 84 -7.52 9.86 5.50
CA PHE A 84 -6.62 8.81 5.98
C PHE A 84 -6.56 8.73 7.50
N ALA A 85 -6.67 9.86 8.19
CA ALA A 85 -6.73 9.86 9.65
C ALA A 85 -8.01 9.16 10.14
N ALA A 86 -9.15 9.43 9.49
CA ALA A 86 -10.41 8.75 9.78
C ALA A 86 -10.33 7.25 9.46
N TRP A 87 -9.71 6.87 8.35
CA TRP A 87 -9.49 5.47 7.99
C TRP A 87 -8.60 4.75 9.00
N CYS A 88 -7.50 5.38 9.44
CA CYS A 88 -6.63 4.85 10.48
C CYS A 88 -7.40 4.58 11.78
N ALA A 89 -8.18 5.57 12.23
CA ALA A 89 -9.00 5.46 13.44
C ALA A 89 -10.05 4.36 13.34
N GLY A 90 -10.74 4.24 12.20
CA GLY A 90 -11.80 3.24 11.99
C GLY A 90 -11.29 1.81 11.80
N SER A 91 -10.08 1.66 11.25
CA SER A 91 -9.55 0.36 10.81
C SER A 91 -8.49 -0.25 11.75
N PHE A 92 -7.74 0.57 12.48
CA PHE A 92 -6.56 0.12 13.23
C PHE A 92 -6.55 0.48 14.72
N GLY A 93 -7.69 0.95 15.27
CA GLY A 93 -7.80 1.35 16.69
C GLY A 93 -7.24 0.32 17.67
N ALA A 94 -7.62 -0.95 17.56
CA ALA A 94 -7.15 -2.01 18.47
C ALA A 94 -5.63 -2.34 18.36
N VAL A 95 -5.01 -2.05 17.21
CA VAL A 95 -3.55 -2.17 17.05
C VAL A 95 -2.86 -0.97 17.69
N ALA A 96 -3.37 0.23 17.40
CA ALA A 96 -2.85 1.48 17.90
C ALA A 96 -3.00 1.60 19.43
N GLU A 97 -4.07 1.07 20.01
CA GLU A 97 -4.24 0.92 21.46
C GLU A 97 -3.14 0.09 22.11
N ARG A 98 -2.80 -1.08 21.53
CA ARG A 98 -1.71 -1.92 22.04
C ARG A 98 -0.36 -1.23 21.95
N VAL A 99 -0.12 -0.50 20.86
CA VAL A 99 1.10 0.30 20.68
C VAL A 99 1.16 1.44 21.70
N TRP A 100 0.03 2.08 21.99
CA TRP A 100 -0.05 3.08 23.05
C TRP A 100 0.28 2.48 24.42
N ASP A 101 -0.31 1.33 24.74
CA ASP A 101 -0.07 0.66 26.01
C ASP A 101 1.41 0.21 26.13
N GLU A 102 2.01 -0.29 25.06
CA GLU A 102 3.46 -0.58 24.99
C GLU A 102 4.32 0.67 25.24
N ALA A 103 3.96 1.79 24.61
CA ALA A 103 4.75 3.01 24.65
C ALA A 103 4.57 3.81 25.95
N PHE A 104 3.38 3.81 26.56
CA PHE A 104 3.01 4.77 27.60
C PHE A 104 2.31 4.16 28.83
N ALA A 105 1.97 2.87 28.87
CA ALA A 105 1.20 2.31 30.00
C ALA A 105 1.95 2.35 31.34
N ALA A 106 3.28 2.34 31.32
CA ALA A 106 4.10 2.42 32.53
C ALA A 106 4.21 3.85 33.10
N SER A 107 3.71 4.87 32.41
CA SER A 107 3.86 6.27 32.81
C SER A 107 2.78 6.71 33.80
N GLU A 108 3.21 7.08 35.01
CA GLU A 108 2.33 7.66 36.05
C GLU A 108 2.11 9.18 35.88
N ASP A 109 2.95 9.85 35.08
CA ASP A 109 2.97 11.29 34.85
C ASP A 109 2.35 11.71 33.49
N ASP A 110 2.36 13.02 33.21
CA ASP A 110 2.09 13.58 31.88
C ASP A 110 3.10 13.03 30.85
N VAL A 111 2.62 12.73 29.64
CA VAL A 111 3.43 12.11 28.58
C VAL A 111 3.65 13.05 27.39
N VAL A 112 4.73 12.81 26.65
CA VAL A 112 4.98 13.45 25.35
C VAL A 112 5.07 12.39 24.24
N CYS A 113 4.27 12.57 23.18
CA CYS A 113 4.25 11.75 21.98
C CYS A 113 4.69 12.60 20.79
N HIS A 114 5.74 12.15 20.11
CA HIS A 114 6.31 12.83 18.96
C HIS A 114 6.61 11.82 17.86
N ASP A 115 6.17 12.16 16.65
CA ASP A 115 6.61 11.62 15.38
C ASP A 115 6.09 12.59 14.30
N PRO A 116 6.88 13.03 13.30
CA PRO A 116 6.38 13.98 12.31
C PRO A 116 5.15 13.51 11.54
N ARG A 117 4.97 12.18 11.35
CA ARG A 117 3.80 11.59 10.67
C ARG A 117 2.56 11.59 11.54
N LEU A 118 2.66 11.94 12.83
CA LEU A 118 1.47 12.28 13.62
C LEU A 118 0.62 13.34 12.92
N ALA A 119 1.22 14.24 12.13
CA ALA A 119 0.49 15.18 11.27
C ALA A 119 -0.59 14.51 10.38
N LEU A 120 -0.40 13.25 10.01
CA LEU A 120 -1.27 12.46 9.12
C LEU A 120 -2.18 11.49 9.89
N THR A 121 -1.84 11.14 11.13
CA THR A 121 -2.54 10.13 11.93
C THR A 121 -3.11 10.69 13.25
N LEU A 122 -3.11 12.01 13.42
CA LEU A 122 -3.37 12.70 14.68
C LEU A 122 -4.71 12.29 15.34
N PRO A 123 -5.86 12.33 14.64
CA PRO A 123 -7.16 11.97 15.22
C PRO A 123 -7.19 10.60 15.91
N MET A 124 -6.56 9.58 15.32
CA MET A 124 -6.48 8.24 15.89
C MET A 124 -5.77 8.27 17.25
N TRP A 125 -4.62 8.94 17.32
CA TRP A 125 -3.83 9.01 18.56
C TRP A 125 -4.48 9.86 19.65
N LEU A 126 -5.15 10.95 19.29
CA LEU A 126 -5.92 11.77 20.25
C LEU A 126 -7.06 10.96 20.87
N SER A 127 -7.77 10.16 20.05
CA SER A 127 -8.86 9.29 20.50
C SER A 127 -8.34 8.22 21.47
N ILE A 128 -7.23 7.56 21.14
CA ILE A 128 -6.62 6.52 21.97
C ILE A 128 -6.14 7.08 23.31
N ALA A 129 -5.43 8.21 23.30
CA ALA A 129 -4.99 8.87 24.53
C ALA A 129 -6.18 9.19 25.46
N SER A 130 -7.25 9.73 24.88
CA SER A 130 -8.49 10.03 25.62
C SER A 130 -9.12 8.78 26.23
N SER A 131 -9.16 7.67 25.48
CA SER A 131 -9.68 6.38 25.96
C SER A 131 -8.86 5.79 27.12
N ARG A 132 -7.58 6.18 27.23
CA ARG A 132 -6.65 5.77 28.30
C ARG A 132 -6.56 6.78 29.45
N GLY A 133 -7.50 7.72 29.51
CA GLY A 133 -7.63 8.69 30.60
C GLY A 133 -6.61 9.83 30.55
N PHE A 134 -6.04 10.11 29.37
CA PHE A 134 -5.25 11.30 29.14
C PHE A 134 -6.10 12.42 28.55
N SER A 135 -5.78 13.67 28.89
CA SER A 135 -6.25 14.87 28.23
C SER A 135 -5.24 15.23 27.14
N PRO A 136 -5.54 14.98 25.85
CA PRO A 136 -4.61 15.26 24.78
C PRO A 136 -4.41 16.77 24.60
N GLN A 137 -3.19 17.20 24.34
CA GLN A 137 -2.77 18.58 24.11
C GLN A 137 -1.91 18.62 22.86
N VAL A 138 -2.28 19.41 21.86
CA VAL A 138 -1.55 19.45 20.58
C VAL A 138 -0.65 20.67 20.50
N LEU A 139 0.63 20.45 20.19
CA LEU A 139 1.63 21.48 19.95
C LEU A 139 2.09 21.39 18.49
N LEU A 140 1.65 22.34 17.68
CA LEU A 140 1.98 22.44 16.26
C LEU A 140 3.25 23.26 16.08
N VAL A 141 4.32 22.62 15.63
CA VAL A 141 5.60 23.28 15.41
C VAL A 141 5.62 23.90 14.02
N HIS A 142 5.62 25.23 14.00
CA HIS A 142 5.74 26.02 12.78
C HIS A 142 7.19 26.46 12.59
N ARG A 143 7.67 26.36 11.35
CA ARG A 143 8.96 26.89 10.90
C ARG A 143 8.76 27.41 9.48
N SER A 144 9.53 28.43 9.09
CA SER A 144 9.46 28.99 7.74
C SER A 144 9.51 27.89 6.66
N PRO A 145 8.58 27.86 5.69
CA PRO A 145 8.57 26.90 4.60
C PRO A 145 9.89 26.84 3.84
N LEU A 146 10.53 27.98 3.59
CA LEU A 146 11.82 28.04 2.89
C LEU A 146 12.91 27.29 3.66
N ALA A 147 12.95 27.45 4.98
CA ALA A 147 13.92 26.77 5.82
C ALA A 147 13.69 25.24 5.83
N ILE A 148 12.43 24.82 5.85
CA ILE A 148 12.07 23.38 5.77
C ILE A 148 12.45 22.82 4.40
N MET A 149 12.03 23.45 3.31
CA MET A 149 12.32 22.99 1.95
C MET A 149 13.83 22.91 1.68
N ALA A 150 14.60 23.91 2.12
CA ALA A 150 16.05 23.89 1.99
C ALA A 150 16.70 22.78 2.82
N SER A 151 16.16 22.49 4.01
CA SER A 151 16.63 21.38 4.85
C SER A 151 16.33 20.02 4.19
N LEU A 152 15.10 19.81 3.71
CA LEU A 152 14.71 18.61 2.97
C LEU A 152 15.54 18.41 1.71
N SER A 153 15.87 19.48 1.00
CA SER A 153 16.73 19.39 -0.18
C SER A 153 18.16 18.99 0.19
N ARG A 154 18.73 19.60 1.24
CA ARG A 154 20.11 19.32 1.68
C ARG A 154 20.28 17.93 2.27
N HIS A 155 19.34 17.49 3.10
CA HIS A 155 19.49 16.28 3.91
C HIS A 155 18.77 15.06 3.34
N ASP A 156 17.67 15.28 2.62
CA ASP A 156 16.80 14.21 2.14
C ASP A 156 16.78 14.10 0.60
N GLY A 157 17.55 14.94 -0.12
CA GLY A 157 17.72 14.86 -1.57
C GLY A 157 16.50 15.30 -2.39
N LEU A 158 15.50 15.90 -1.73
CA LEU A 158 14.26 16.33 -2.38
C LEU A 158 14.48 17.58 -3.25
N SER A 159 13.86 17.61 -4.42
CA SER A 159 13.80 18.86 -5.21
C SER A 159 12.95 19.90 -4.47
N PHE A 160 13.22 21.19 -4.65
CA PHE A 160 12.42 22.26 -4.02
C PHE A 160 10.92 22.14 -4.34
N ALA A 161 10.57 21.78 -5.60
CA ALA A 161 9.19 21.56 -5.99
C ALA A 161 8.57 20.38 -5.22
N ARG A 162 9.30 19.26 -5.09
CA ARG A 162 8.81 18.10 -4.33
C ARG A 162 8.71 18.39 -2.83
N ALA A 163 9.66 19.12 -2.27
CA ALA A 163 9.65 19.54 -0.87
C ALA A 163 8.46 20.49 -0.58
N ALA A 164 8.15 21.41 -1.49
CA ALA A 164 6.98 22.28 -1.39
C ALA A 164 5.66 21.48 -1.44
N ASP A 165 5.57 20.53 -2.37
CA ASP A 165 4.43 19.62 -2.53
C ASP A 165 4.18 18.80 -1.26
N LEU A 166 5.25 18.18 -0.72
CA LEU A 166 5.20 17.39 0.50
C LEU A 166 4.86 18.24 1.74
N LEU A 167 5.47 19.42 1.85
CA LEU A 167 5.18 20.36 2.94
C LEU A 167 3.71 20.79 2.92
N ALA A 168 3.15 21.02 1.72
CA ALA A 168 1.74 21.37 1.58
C ALA A 168 0.82 20.23 2.03
N ASP A 169 1.13 18.97 1.72
CA ASP A 169 0.39 17.81 2.22
C ASP A 169 0.39 17.78 3.76
N TYR A 170 1.56 17.82 4.39
CA TYR A 170 1.68 17.76 5.84
C TYR A 170 1.01 18.94 6.55
N TRP A 171 1.14 20.15 5.99
CA TRP A 171 0.51 21.33 6.57
C TRP A 171 -1.00 21.30 6.44
N ALA A 172 -1.53 20.84 5.31
CA ALA A 172 -2.97 20.74 5.11
C ALA A 172 -3.58 19.72 6.10
N GLU A 173 -2.99 18.53 6.20
CA GLU A 173 -3.43 17.46 7.11
C GLU A 173 -3.36 17.90 8.59
N MET A 174 -2.20 18.41 9.03
CA MET A 174 -2.02 18.78 10.44
C MET A 174 -2.93 19.94 10.87
N LEU A 175 -3.24 20.88 9.97
CA LEU A 175 -4.12 22.02 10.26
C LEU A 175 -5.59 21.62 10.24
N CYS A 176 -6.01 20.75 9.32
CA CYS A 176 -7.38 20.25 9.25
C CYS A 176 -7.76 19.38 10.45
N HIS A 177 -6.79 18.65 11.01
CA HIS A 177 -7.03 17.72 12.12
C HIS A 177 -6.58 18.23 13.49
N ALA A 178 -6.02 19.44 13.57
CA ALA A 178 -5.69 20.06 14.85
C ALA A 178 -6.99 20.43 15.61
N PRO A 179 -7.10 20.11 16.91
CA PRO A 179 -8.22 20.59 17.73
C PRO A 179 -8.14 22.10 17.94
N ASP A 180 -9.27 22.74 18.25
CA ASP A 180 -9.38 24.20 18.43
C ASP A 180 -8.43 24.77 19.50
N ASP A 181 -8.06 23.96 20.49
CA ASP A 181 -7.16 24.35 21.56
C ASP A 181 -5.66 24.12 21.25
N ALA A 182 -5.35 23.53 20.09
CA ALA A 182 -3.97 23.30 19.63
C ALA A 182 -3.17 24.60 19.60
N ARG A 183 -1.96 24.56 20.15
CA ARG A 183 -1.08 25.75 20.26
C ARG A 183 0.03 25.71 19.22
N VAL A 184 0.31 26.86 18.61
CA VAL A 184 1.43 26.99 17.67
C VAL A 184 2.74 27.28 18.40
N ILE A 185 3.78 26.54 18.08
CA ILE A 185 5.15 26.75 18.53
C ILE A 185 5.97 27.22 17.33
N GLY A 186 6.11 28.53 17.18
CA GLY A 186 7.04 29.11 16.20
C GLY A 186 8.49 28.75 16.57
N TRP A 187 9.18 28.03 15.69
CA TRP A 187 10.51 27.46 15.89
C TRP A 187 11.55 28.52 16.25
N GLU A 188 11.57 29.65 15.54
CA GLU A 188 12.52 30.73 15.76
C GLU A 188 12.34 31.39 17.13
N ARG A 189 11.10 31.61 17.56
CA ARG A 189 10.78 32.16 18.88
C ARG A 189 11.09 31.17 20.00
N PHE A 190 10.80 29.89 19.79
CA PHE A 190 11.16 28.82 20.73
C PHE A 190 12.68 28.68 20.89
N CYS A 191 13.45 28.83 19.81
CA CYS A 191 14.91 28.85 19.88
C CYS A 191 15.47 30.07 20.62
N ALA A 192 14.80 31.23 20.49
CA ALA A 192 15.23 32.46 21.14
C ALA A 192 15.01 32.42 22.66
N ASP A 193 13.84 31.94 23.11
CA ASP A 193 13.55 31.80 24.53
C ASP A 193 12.62 30.60 24.82
N PRO A 194 13.18 29.38 24.95
CA PRO A 194 12.38 28.18 25.19
C PRO A 194 11.70 28.20 26.56
N VAL A 195 12.24 28.97 27.53
CA VAL A 195 11.68 29.09 28.88
C VAL A 195 10.41 29.91 28.84
N ALA A 196 10.44 31.08 28.20
CA ALA A 196 9.26 31.92 28.03
C ALA A 196 8.16 31.21 27.22
N THR A 197 8.52 30.42 26.20
CA THR A 197 7.54 29.59 25.47
C THR A 197 6.85 28.60 26.41
N PHE A 198 7.57 27.88 27.26
CA PHE A 198 6.99 26.89 28.18
C PHE A 198 6.12 27.55 29.25
N GLU A 199 6.56 28.68 29.81
CA GLU A 199 5.76 29.48 30.75
C GLU A 199 4.43 29.94 30.12
N GLY A 200 4.48 30.41 28.87
CA GLY A 200 3.29 30.80 28.10
C GLY A 200 2.31 29.65 27.83
N LEU A 201 2.81 28.41 27.76
CA LEU A 201 1.99 27.19 27.65
C LEU A 201 1.50 26.67 29.00
N GLY A 202 1.90 27.30 30.12
CA GLY A 202 1.58 26.82 31.46
C GLY A 202 2.31 25.54 31.86
N LEU A 203 3.43 25.21 31.19
CA LEU A 203 4.27 24.06 31.49
C LEU A 203 5.28 24.42 32.58
N LYS A 204 5.15 23.80 33.75
CA LYS A 204 6.11 23.94 34.86
C LYS A 204 6.91 22.64 34.96
N GLY A 205 8.23 22.67 34.76
CA GLY A 205 8.97 21.43 35.04
C GLY A 205 10.46 21.32 34.71
N GLY A 206 11.04 22.20 33.90
CA GLY A 206 12.46 22.09 33.50
C GLY A 206 13.39 23.00 34.30
N SER A 207 14.65 22.60 34.50
CA SER A 207 15.72 23.55 34.83
C SER A 207 15.90 24.51 33.64
N PRO A 208 15.75 25.84 33.80
CA PRO A 208 15.91 26.80 32.71
C PRO A 208 17.23 26.65 31.96
N ASP A 209 18.31 26.36 32.69
CA ASP A 209 19.64 26.16 32.13
C ASP A 209 19.75 24.90 31.26
N ARG A 210 19.03 23.82 31.63
CA ARG A 210 18.98 22.59 30.81
C ARG A 210 18.19 22.82 29.53
N LEU A 211 17.05 23.52 29.61
CA LEU A 211 16.24 23.87 28.44
C LEU A 211 17.02 24.73 27.46
N ARG A 212 17.68 25.79 27.94
CA ARG A 212 18.54 26.66 27.11
C ARG A 212 19.73 25.94 26.50
N ARG A 213 20.28 24.93 27.17
CA ARG A 213 21.40 24.12 26.66
C ARG A 213 20.95 23.13 25.58
N TRP A 214 19.74 22.59 25.72
CA TRP A 214 19.14 21.65 24.78
C TRP A 214 18.77 22.34 23.46
N VAL A 215 18.06 23.47 23.55
CA VAL A 215 17.65 24.25 22.39
C VAL A 215 18.80 25.19 22.02
N ARG A 216 19.71 24.74 21.16
CA ARG A 216 20.69 25.65 20.56
C ARG A 216 20.01 26.43 19.43
N PRO A 217 20.18 27.76 19.36
CA PRO A 217 19.73 28.50 18.19
C PRO A 217 20.41 27.90 16.95
N PRO A 218 19.70 27.76 15.83
CA PRO A 218 20.32 27.31 14.60
C PRO A 218 21.53 28.21 14.33
N ALA A 219 22.69 27.61 14.01
CA ALA A 219 23.82 28.37 13.48
C ALA A 219 23.27 29.30 12.41
N GLN A 220 23.58 30.61 12.48
CA GLN A 220 23.10 31.64 11.55
C GLN A 220 22.94 30.99 10.19
N ALA A 221 21.69 30.80 9.77
CA ALA A 221 21.42 30.09 8.54
C ALA A 221 22.27 30.79 7.49
N ALA A 222 23.28 30.09 6.96
CA ALA A 222 24.07 30.59 5.85
C ALA A 222 23.02 31.09 4.86
N SER A 223 23.01 32.41 4.63
CA SER A 223 21.92 33.10 3.99
C SER A 223 21.60 32.33 2.71
N LEU A 224 20.53 31.54 2.76
CA LEU A 224 19.97 30.95 1.56
C LEU A 224 19.58 32.17 0.77
N GLY A 225 20.39 32.48 -0.26
CA GLY A 225 20.21 33.67 -1.09
C GLY A 225 18.73 33.80 -1.37
N VAL A 226 18.17 34.96 -1.05
CA VAL A 226 16.72 35.22 -0.99
C VAL A 226 16.05 34.60 -2.22
N VAL A 227 15.42 33.44 -2.07
CA VAL A 227 14.54 32.91 -3.11
C VAL A 227 13.32 33.82 -3.08
N PRO A 228 13.01 34.54 -4.17
CA PRO A 228 11.93 35.52 -4.14
C PRO A 228 10.60 34.85 -3.75
N PRO A 229 9.76 35.50 -2.92
CA PRO A 229 8.42 35.04 -2.54
C PRO A 229 7.51 34.49 -3.68
N PRO A 230 7.58 34.94 -4.95
CA PRO A 230 6.72 34.41 -6.02
C PRO A 230 6.92 32.93 -6.37
N PHE A 231 7.97 32.25 -5.89
CA PHE A 231 8.21 30.82 -6.17
C PHE A 231 7.59 29.86 -5.13
N MET A 232 6.94 30.36 -4.08
CA MET A 232 6.28 29.52 -3.07
C MET A 232 4.79 29.30 -3.44
N PRO A 233 4.27 28.07 -3.32
CA PRO A 233 2.83 27.82 -3.43
C PRO A 233 2.03 28.76 -2.54
N ARG A 234 0.95 29.33 -3.09
CA ARG A 234 0.10 30.31 -2.41
C ARG A 234 -0.35 29.83 -1.02
N PHE A 235 -0.79 28.57 -0.93
CA PHE A 235 -1.19 27.96 0.34
C PHE A 235 -0.11 28.08 1.42
N LEU A 236 1.13 27.67 1.11
CA LEU A 236 2.24 27.71 2.06
C LEU A 236 2.57 29.14 2.50
N ARG A 237 2.57 30.09 1.57
CA ARG A 237 2.85 31.50 1.89
C ARG A 237 1.78 32.11 2.79
N ASP A 238 0.51 31.86 2.46
CA ASP A 238 -0.61 32.45 3.17
C ASP A 238 -0.72 31.82 4.59
N CYS A 239 -0.49 30.50 4.73
CA CYS A 239 -0.41 29.83 6.03
C CYS A 239 0.82 30.27 6.86
N ASP A 240 1.98 30.49 6.22
CA ASP A 240 3.19 30.96 6.92
C ASP A 240 2.98 32.33 7.57
N ALA A 241 2.31 33.25 6.87
CA ALA A 241 1.96 34.56 7.40
C ALA A 241 1.08 34.47 8.66
N LEU A 242 0.10 33.56 8.66
CA LEU A 242 -0.79 33.34 9.80
C LEU A 242 -0.03 32.68 10.97
N LEU A 243 0.63 31.55 10.72
CA LEU A 243 1.27 30.74 11.75
C LEU A 243 2.48 31.43 12.41
N SER A 244 3.25 32.22 11.65
CA SER A 244 4.42 32.95 12.18
C SER A 244 4.05 33.98 13.27
N SER A 245 2.80 34.48 13.25
CA SER A 245 2.29 35.42 14.26
C SER A 245 1.63 34.74 15.46
N ALA A 246 1.34 33.43 15.37
CA ALA A 246 0.51 32.70 16.32
C ALA A 246 1.28 31.98 17.45
N HIS A 247 2.58 32.26 17.65
CA HIS A 247 3.38 31.58 18.68
C HIS A 247 2.75 31.68 20.08
N GLY A 248 2.50 30.54 20.72
CA GLY A 248 1.84 30.39 22.02
C GLY A 248 0.31 30.54 21.97
N ALA A 249 -0.24 30.99 20.84
CA ALA A 249 -1.68 31.15 20.61
C ALA A 249 -2.28 29.91 19.94
N PRO A 250 -3.62 29.78 19.95
CA PRO A 250 -4.32 28.78 19.17
C PRO A 250 -4.01 28.87 17.67
N VAL A 251 -4.17 27.75 16.94
CA VAL A 251 -4.07 27.74 15.47
C VAL A 251 -5.12 28.71 14.88
N PRO A 252 -4.73 29.66 14.00
CA PRO A 252 -5.69 30.57 13.39
C PRO A 252 -6.74 29.84 12.54
N GLN A 253 -8.02 30.13 12.74
CA GLN A 253 -9.12 29.49 11.99
C GLN A 253 -9.03 29.70 10.48
N GLU A 254 -8.45 30.83 10.06
CA GLU A 254 -8.17 31.15 8.66
C GLU A 254 -7.17 30.15 8.04
N ALA A 255 -6.18 29.68 8.81
CA ALA A 255 -5.22 28.67 8.37
C ALA A 255 -5.89 27.29 8.20
N VAL A 256 -6.82 26.93 9.11
CA VAL A 256 -7.63 25.70 9.00
C VAL A 256 -8.52 25.75 7.75
N THR A 257 -9.12 26.91 7.46
CA THR A 257 -9.96 27.11 6.27
C THR A 257 -9.13 27.00 4.97
N LEU A 258 -7.90 27.54 4.97
CA LEU A 258 -6.97 27.39 3.86
C LEU A 258 -6.54 25.94 3.66
N ALA A 259 -6.30 25.20 4.74
CA ALA A 259 -5.95 23.78 4.71
C ALA A 259 -7.06 22.93 4.08
N GLY A 260 -8.32 23.15 4.46
CA GLY A 260 -9.45 22.42 3.87
C GLY A 260 -9.58 22.64 2.36
N ARG A 261 -9.38 23.88 1.89
CA ARG A 261 -9.33 24.17 0.43
C ARG A 261 -8.14 23.50 -0.25
N CYS A 262 -6.98 23.52 0.39
CA CYS A 262 -5.77 22.88 -0.12
C CYS A 262 -5.96 21.37 -0.30
N LEU A 263 -6.57 20.67 0.67
CA LEU A 263 -6.86 19.23 0.55
C LEU A 263 -7.75 18.92 -0.67
N ILE A 264 -8.77 19.74 -0.91
CA ILE A 264 -9.67 19.57 -2.08
C ILE A 264 -8.89 19.79 -3.38
N GLU A 265 -8.21 20.93 -3.53
CA GLU A 265 -7.44 21.27 -4.74
C GLU A 265 -6.35 20.24 -5.04
N ARG A 266 -5.67 19.76 -3.99
CA ARG A 266 -4.63 18.73 -4.11
C ARG A 266 -5.22 17.36 -4.41
N GLY A 267 -6.42 17.06 -3.92
CA GLY A 267 -7.18 15.87 -4.32
C GLY A 267 -7.36 15.85 -5.84
N ASP A 268 -7.89 16.92 -6.42
CA ASP A 268 -8.07 17.03 -7.88
C ASP A 268 -6.74 16.86 -8.64
N GLN A 269 -5.66 17.51 -8.16
CA GLN A 269 -4.33 17.37 -8.77
C GLN A 269 -3.76 15.95 -8.68
N LYS A 270 -3.95 15.26 -7.55
CA LYS A 270 -3.47 13.88 -7.36
C LYS A 270 -4.25 12.88 -8.21
N GLN A 271 -5.55 13.11 -8.42
CA GLN A 271 -6.35 12.36 -9.40
C GLN A 271 -5.77 12.46 -10.81
N LEU A 272 -5.38 13.66 -11.22
CA LEU A 272 -4.83 13.93 -12.56
C LEU A 272 -3.39 13.41 -12.74
N THR A 273 -2.62 13.32 -11.67
CA THR A 273 -1.18 12.94 -11.71
C THR A 273 -0.93 11.45 -11.44
N GLY A 274 -1.99 10.64 -11.30
CA GLY A 274 -1.88 9.20 -11.09
C GLY A 274 -1.38 8.80 -9.69
N ARG A 275 -1.45 9.72 -8.73
CA ARG A 275 -1.07 9.51 -7.32
C ARG A 275 -2.28 9.10 -6.48
N THR A 276 -3.06 8.16 -6.97
CA THR A 276 -4.36 7.79 -6.38
C THR A 276 -4.36 6.33 -5.94
N HIS A 277 -4.75 6.10 -4.70
CA HIS A 277 -4.84 4.78 -4.08
C HIS A 277 -6.26 4.57 -3.55
N LEU A 278 -6.75 3.34 -3.64
CA LEU A 278 -8.10 2.99 -3.20
C LEU A 278 -8.02 2.27 -1.86
N LEU A 279 -8.70 2.80 -0.86
CA LEU A 279 -8.80 2.18 0.46
C LEU A 279 -10.11 1.40 0.55
N THR A 280 -10.07 0.20 1.12
CA THR A 280 -11.27 -0.53 1.55
C THR A 280 -11.37 -0.46 3.07
N ASN A 281 -12.59 -0.49 3.63
CA ASN A 281 -12.78 -0.67 5.06
C ASN A 281 -12.08 -1.97 5.52
N ALA A 282 -11.05 -1.84 6.36
CA ALA A 282 -10.33 -3.01 6.85
C ALA A 282 -11.24 -3.79 7.80
N ARG A 283 -11.64 -5.00 7.41
CA ARG A 283 -12.23 -5.92 8.38
C ARG A 283 -11.12 -6.36 9.31
N SER A 284 -11.26 -6.02 10.60
CA SER A 284 -10.45 -6.42 11.76
C SER A 284 -9.55 -7.64 11.48
N VAL A 285 -8.28 -7.39 11.18
CA VAL A 285 -7.26 -8.44 11.12
C VAL A 285 -6.48 -8.38 12.43
N SER A 286 -6.71 -9.39 13.26
CA SER A 286 -6.08 -9.52 14.56
C SER A 286 -4.59 -9.87 14.43
N ALA A 287 -3.80 -9.16 15.24
CA ALA A 287 -2.40 -9.41 15.63
C ALA A 287 -1.35 -9.63 14.52
N PHE A 288 -0.48 -8.63 14.31
CA PHE A 288 0.80 -8.82 13.64
C PHE A 288 1.97 -8.47 14.56
N ASN A 289 2.73 -9.51 14.92
CA ASN A 289 4.13 -9.38 15.29
C ASN A 289 4.93 -9.14 14.01
N VAL A 290 5.94 -8.28 14.04
CA VAL A 290 6.91 -8.17 12.95
C VAL A 290 8.29 -8.49 13.52
N ILE A 291 8.83 -9.61 13.08
CA ILE A 291 10.21 -9.99 13.28
C ILE A 291 10.99 -9.37 12.12
N THR A 292 12.04 -8.61 12.40
CA THR A 292 13.09 -8.39 11.40
C THR A 292 13.79 -9.73 11.15
N ARG A 293 13.94 -10.18 9.89
CA ARG A 293 15.13 -10.91 9.36
C ARG A 293 14.88 -11.67 8.05
N ARG A 294 15.97 -11.73 7.26
CA ARG A 294 16.28 -12.55 6.06
C ARG A 294 15.59 -12.18 4.75
N GLN A 295 16.36 -12.29 3.66
CA GLN A 295 15.83 -12.46 2.31
C GLN A 295 14.77 -13.57 2.36
N ARG A 296 13.53 -13.20 2.06
CA ARG A 296 12.41 -14.13 2.02
C ARG A 296 12.06 -14.44 0.57
N THR A 297 11.97 -15.73 0.26
CA THR A 297 11.48 -16.20 -1.04
C THR A 297 10.07 -16.75 -0.88
N VAL A 298 9.15 -16.34 -1.75
CA VAL A 298 7.74 -16.77 -1.71
C VAL A 298 7.30 -17.26 -3.08
N VAL A 299 6.62 -18.41 -3.13
CA VAL A 299 5.94 -18.89 -4.34
C VAL A 299 4.59 -18.20 -4.47
N LEU A 300 4.33 -17.57 -5.62
CA LEU A 300 3.02 -16.96 -5.90
C LEU A 300 2.38 -17.63 -7.10
N HIS A 301 1.29 -18.35 -6.88
CA HIS A 301 0.48 -18.94 -7.93
C HIS A 301 -0.68 -18.01 -8.30
N CYS A 302 -0.52 -17.28 -9.41
CA CYS A 302 -1.58 -16.47 -10.01
C CYS A 302 -2.47 -17.39 -10.85
N HIS A 303 -3.52 -17.93 -10.23
CA HIS A 303 -4.40 -18.89 -10.84
C HIS A 303 -5.36 -18.21 -11.84
N ILE A 304 -5.22 -18.53 -13.12
CA ILE A 304 -6.19 -18.15 -14.15
C ILE A 304 -7.32 -19.17 -14.19
N PHE A 305 -8.57 -18.70 -14.03
CA PHE A 305 -9.74 -19.57 -14.00
C PHE A 305 -9.79 -20.57 -15.16
N LYS A 306 -9.87 -21.86 -14.82
CA LYS A 306 -9.90 -23.05 -15.70
C LYS A 306 -8.57 -23.40 -16.40
N ASN A 307 -7.44 -22.98 -15.83
CA ASN A 307 -6.09 -23.34 -16.27
C ASN A 307 -5.39 -24.31 -15.31
N ALA A 308 -6.06 -25.39 -14.91
CA ALA A 308 -5.53 -26.44 -14.02
C ALA A 308 -5.06 -25.98 -12.61
N GLY A 309 -5.48 -24.81 -12.14
CA GLY A 309 -4.93 -24.29 -10.89
C GLY A 309 -5.31 -25.09 -9.64
N SER A 310 -6.44 -25.81 -9.60
CA SER A 310 -6.72 -26.72 -8.48
C SER A 310 -5.67 -27.82 -8.32
N SER A 311 -5.11 -28.33 -9.43
CA SER A 311 -4.02 -29.33 -9.38
C SER A 311 -2.70 -28.72 -8.92
N VAL A 312 -2.44 -27.46 -9.28
CA VAL A 312 -1.27 -26.71 -8.80
C VAL A 312 -1.42 -26.39 -7.31
N ASP A 313 -2.61 -25.99 -6.86
CA ASP A 313 -2.92 -25.70 -5.46
C ASP A 313 -2.76 -26.94 -4.58
N GLU A 314 -3.21 -28.11 -5.03
CA GLU A 314 -2.96 -29.38 -4.35
C GLU A 314 -1.46 -29.67 -4.21
N LEU A 315 -0.69 -29.43 -5.27
CA LEU A 315 0.75 -29.65 -5.29
C LEU A 315 1.47 -28.70 -4.33
N LEU A 316 1.12 -27.41 -4.33
CA LEU A 316 1.66 -26.42 -3.40
C LEU A 316 1.26 -26.75 -1.96
N LYS A 317 -0.02 -27.05 -1.72
CA LYS A 317 -0.52 -27.41 -0.39
C LYS A 317 0.18 -28.65 0.17
N ARG A 318 0.48 -29.64 -0.67
CA ARG A 318 1.22 -30.85 -0.26
C ARG A 318 2.67 -30.54 0.12
N ASN A 319 3.34 -29.66 -0.62
CA ASN A 319 4.76 -29.32 -0.40
C ASN A 319 4.96 -28.32 0.77
N PHE A 320 4.04 -27.38 0.95
CA PHE A 320 4.18 -26.28 1.91
C PHE A 320 3.32 -26.42 3.16
N GLY A 321 2.28 -27.27 3.13
CA GLY A 321 1.42 -27.57 4.28
C GLY A 321 0.77 -26.31 4.86
N LYS A 322 1.01 -26.02 6.14
CA LYS A 322 0.48 -24.82 6.84
C LYS A 322 1.11 -23.51 6.36
N ARG A 323 2.21 -23.58 5.61
CA ARG A 323 2.91 -22.42 5.01
C ARG A 323 2.35 -22.07 3.62
N TRP A 324 1.27 -22.73 3.20
CA TRP A 324 0.49 -22.36 2.01
C TRP A 324 -0.84 -21.74 2.41
N THR A 325 -1.28 -20.73 1.66
CA THR A 325 -2.61 -20.14 1.80
C THR A 325 -3.22 -19.80 0.44
N GLU A 326 -4.55 -19.76 0.41
CA GLU A 326 -5.34 -19.21 -0.67
C GLU A 326 -5.91 -17.86 -0.22
N VAL A 327 -5.86 -16.85 -1.10
CA VAL A 327 -6.37 -15.51 -0.81
C VAL A 327 -6.90 -14.85 -2.08
N GLU A 328 -7.96 -14.06 -1.96
CA GLU A 328 -8.56 -13.34 -3.07
C GLU A 328 -8.49 -11.83 -2.85
N PHE A 329 -8.30 -11.12 -3.95
CA PHE A 329 -8.14 -9.67 -4.02
C PHE A 329 -9.20 -9.07 -4.92
N PRO A 330 -9.74 -7.89 -4.59
CA PRO A 330 -10.73 -7.24 -5.45
C PRO A 330 -10.09 -6.87 -6.80
N GLY A 331 -10.76 -7.22 -7.90
CA GLY A 331 -10.37 -6.79 -9.24
C GLY A 331 -11.11 -5.51 -9.64
N ARG A 332 -10.44 -4.60 -10.36
CA ARG A 332 -11.09 -3.42 -10.99
C ARG A 332 -10.87 -3.43 -12.49
N GLY A 333 -11.93 -3.15 -13.25
CA GLY A 333 -11.85 -3.02 -14.71
C GLY A 333 -10.88 -1.90 -15.10
N GLY A 334 -9.70 -2.27 -15.59
CA GLY A 334 -8.70 -1.34 -16.15
C GLY A 334 -7.39 -1.21 -15.37
N PHE A 335 -7.30 -1.69 -14.12
CA PHE A 335 -6.09 -1.60 -13.29
C PHE A 335 -5.75 -2.92 -12.59
N SER A 336 -4.45 -3.21 -12.47
CA SER A 336 -3.97 -4.39 -11.76
C SER A 336 -4.11 -4.25 -10.25
N ASN A 337 -4.40 -5.35 -9.55
CA ASN A 337 -4.40 -5.41 -8.08
C ASN A 337 -3.09 -5.97 -7.49
N ALA A 338 -2.01 -5.98 -8.27
CA ALA A 338 -0.71 -6.55 -7.87
C ALA A 338 -0.15 -5.96 -6.57
N ASP A 339 -0.40 -4.67 -6.29
CA ASP A 339 0.09 -4.03 -5.05
C ASP A 339 -0.59 -4.58 -3.80
N LEU A 340 -1.86 -5.00 -3.90
CA LEU A 340 -2.57 -5.66 -2.79
C LEU A 340 -1.96 -7.03 -2.52
N THR A 341 -1.62 -7.77 -3.58
CA THR A 341 -0.93 -9.05 -3.47
C THR A 341 0.47 -8.88 -2.86
N ASN A 342 1.23 -7.86 -3.28
CA ASN A 342 2.53 -7.51 -2.66
C ASN A 342 2.38 -7.14 -1.17
N GLY A 343 1.41 -6.30 -0.82
CA GLY A 343 1.13 -5.94 0.56
C GLY A 343 0.80 -7.16 1.43
N PHE A 344 -0.02 -8.08 0.94
CA PHE A 344 -0.34 -9.33 1.63
C PHE A 344 0.91 -10.19 1.83
N ILE A 345 1.67 -10.46 0.77
CA ILE A 345 2.88 -11.29 0.86
C ILE A 345 3.85 -10.70 1.89
N ARG A 346 4.09 -9.39 1.89
CA ARG A 346 5.00 -8.73 2.83
C ARG A 346 4.51 -8.72 4.28
N THR A 347 3.20 -8.73 4.48
CA THR A 347 2.58 -8.66 5.81
C THR A 347 2.51 -10.03 6.49
N PHE A 348 2.15 -11.07 5.73
CA PHE A 348 1.94 -12.41 6.26
C PHE A 348 3.17 -13.29 5.97
N ASP A 349 4.19 -13.15 6.81
CA ASP A 349 5.49 -13.82 6.67
C ASP A 349 5.46 -15.34 6.94
N GLN A 350 4.39 -15.84 7.54
CA GLN A 350 4.22 -17.27 7.85
C GLN A 350 3.97 -18.16 6.61
N TYR A 351 3.70 -17.56 5.44
CA TYR A 351 3.42 -18.29 4.22
C TYR A 351 4.61 -18.25 3.27
N ASP A 352 5.01 -19.41 2.75
CA ASP A 352 6.04 -19.55 1.72
C ASP A 352 5.44 -19.80 0.33
N ALA A 353 4.14 -20.10 0.27
CA ALA A 353 3.40 -20.24 -0.97
C ALA A 353 2.00 -19.61 -0.85
N VAL A 354 1.60 -18.82 -1.86
CA VAL A 354 0.32 -18.13 -1.91
C VAL A 354 -0.35 -18.44 -3.24
N SER A 355 -1.60 -18.89 -3.20
CA SER A 355 -2.46 -19.05 -4.39
C SER A 355 -3.54 -17.98 -4.42
N THR A 356 -3.86 -17.45 -5.60
CA THR A 356 -4.92 -16.46 -5.77
C THR A 356 -5.57 -16.54 -7.15
N HIS A 357 -6.91 -16.53 -7.22
CA HIS A 357 -7.65 -16.53 -8.48
C HIS A 357 -7.82 -15.13 -9.07
N THR A 358 -7.83 -14.13 -8.20
CA THR A 358 -8.14 -12.74 -8.54
C THR A 358 -6.93 -11.82 -8.40
N GLY A 359 -5.90 -12.21 -7.65
CA GLY A 359 -4.68 -11.43 -7.46
C GLY A 359 -3.75 -11.46 -8.67
N ASP A 360 -3.25 -10.30 -9.05
CA ASP A 360 -2.20 -10.10 -10.02
C ASP A 360 -0.82 -10.08 -9.33
N TRP A 361 0.24 -10.10 -10.11
CA TRP A 361 1.58 -9.81 -9.64
C TRP A 361 2.26 -8.89 -10.64
N TRP A 362 3.13 -7.98 -10.17
CA TRP A 362 3.99 -7.17 -11.02
C TRP A 362 5.44 -7.54 -10.74
N LEU A 363 6.20 -7.91 -11.78
CA LEU A 363 7.57 -8.41 -11.62
C LEU A 363 8.54 -7.36 -11.04
N GLY A 364 8.15 -6.09 -11.00
CA GLY A 364 8.94 -5.02 -10.38
C GLY A 364 8.82 -4.93 -8.85
N HIS A 365 8.01 -5.78 -8.21
CA HIS A 365 7.88 -5.79 -6.74
C HIS A 365 9.03 -6.52 -6.01
N ASP A 366 9.86 -7.28 -6.71
CA ASP A 366 11.04 -7.95 -6.15
C ASP A 366 12.09 -6.91 -5.70
N ASP A 367 12.67 -7.11 -4.52
CA ASP A 367 13.73 -6.25 -3.95
C ASP A 367 14.74 -7.06 -3.12
N ALA A 368 15.65 -6.37 -2.41
CA ALA A 368 16.68 -7.02 -1.60
C ALA A 368 16.12 -7.84 -0.41
N ALA A 369 14.89 -7.58 0.03
CA ALA A 369 14.26 -8.23 1.19
C ALA A 369 13.25 -9.31 0.78
N LEU A 370 12.60 -9.19 -0.38
CA LEU A 370 11.61 -10.12 -0.89
C LEU A 370 11.92 -10.54 -2.34
N SER A 371 12.00 -11.84 -2.57
CA SER A 371 11.98 -12.40 -3.93
C SER A 371 10.75 -13.27 -4.13
N VAL A 372 10.02 -13.06 -5.22
CA VAL A 372 8.82 -13.85 -5.52
C VAL A 372 9.10 -14.78 -6.69
N ARG A 373 8.64 -16.02 -6.57
CA ARG A 373 8.64 -17.04 -7.61
C ARG A 373 7.23 -17.15 -8.19
N PRO A 374 6.87 -16.34 -9.20
CA PRO A 374 5.55 -16.41 -9.79
C PRO A 374 5.38 -17.71 -10.58
N ILE A 375 4.18 -18.29 -10.49
CA ILE A 375 3.73 -19.46 -11.23
C ILE A 375 2.39 -19.08 -11.86
N VAL A 376 2.31 -19.25 -13.18
CA VAL A 376 1.08 -19.03 -13.94
C VAL A 376 0.98 -20.09 -15.04
N PHE A 377 -0.24 -20.58 -15.28
CA PHE A 377 -0.53 -21.56 -16.32
C PHE A 377 -1.41 -20.95 -17.40
N LEU A 378 -1.11 -21.28 -18.66
CA LEU A 378 -1.92 -20.99 -19.84
C LEU A 378 -2.60 -22.25 -20.34
N ARG A 379 -3.75 -22.06 -20.98
CA ARG A 379 -4.49 -23.11 -21.67
C ARG A 379 -4.93 -22.59 -23.03
N HIS A 380 -5.12 -23.49 -23.99
CA HIS A 380 -5.69 -23.09 -25.27
C HIS A 380 -7.02 -22.35 -25.04
N PRO A 381 -7.21 -21.11 -25.53
CA PRO A 381 -8.31 -20.23 -25.12
C PRO A 381 -9.70 -20.84 -25.33
N ILE A 382 -9.90 -21.56 -26.45
CA ILE A 382 -11.15 -22.24 -26.75
C ILE A 382 -11.40 -23.45 -25.83
N LEU A 383 -10.36 -24.21 -25.49
CA LEU A 383 -10.48 -25.36 -24.58
C LEU A 383 -10.71 -24.89 -23.14
N ARG A 384 -10.15 -23.73 -22.76
CA ARG A 384 -10.46 -23.05 -21.48
C ARG A 384 -11.93 -22.67 -21.41
N ILE A 385 -12.47 -22.01 -22.44
CA ILE A 385 -13.88 -21.62 -22.51
C ILE A 385 -14.80 -22.85 -22.48
N ARG A 386 -14.45 -23.92 -23.23
CA ARG A 386 -15.19 -25.19 -23.19
C ARG A 386 -15.19 -25.80 -21.77
N SER A 387 -14.06 -25.75 -21.09
CA SER A 387 -13.94 -26.23 -19.71
C SER A 387 -14.71 -25.37 -18.72
N ALA A 388 -14.77 -24.05 -18.92
CA ALA A 388 -15.59 -23.13 -18.14
C ALA A 388 -17.09 -23.46 -18.30
N TYR A 389 -17.57 -23.65 -19.53
CA TYR A 389 -18.95 -24.07 -19.80
C TYR A 389 -19.32 -25.37 -19.08
N ALA A 390 -18.50 -26.42 -19.22
CA ALA A 390 -18.74 -27.71 -18.58
C ALA A 390 -18.80 -27.59 -17.05
N PHE A 391 -17.94 -26.75 -16.46
CA PHE A 391 -17.93 -26.48 -15.03
C PHE A 391 -19.16 -25.69 -14.57
N GLU A 392 -19.48 -24.57 -15.23
CA GLU A 392 -20.62 -23.72 -14.87
C GLU A 392 -21.96 -24.46 -14.99
N ARG A 393 -22.08 -25.38 -15.96
CA ARG A 393 -23.28 -26.22 -16.14
C ARG A 393 -23.51 -27.18 -14.96
N GLN A 394 -22.43 -27.68 -14.35
CA GLN A 394 -22.48 -28.59 -13.20
C GLN A 394 -22.49 -27.85 -11.85
N GLN A 395 -22.16 -26.56 -11.83
CA GLN A 395 -22.02 -25.79 -10.61
C GLN A 395 -23.38 -25.52 -9.93
N ASN A 396 -23.45 -25.64 -8.60
CA ASN A 396 -24.64 -25.32 -7.80
C ASN A 396 -24.70 -23.85 -7.32
N ALA A 397 -24.03 -22.94 -8.02
CA ALA A 397 -24.05 -21.50 -7.71
C ALA A 397 -25.02 -20.74 -8.63
N ASP A 398 -25.62 -19.66 -8.14
CA ASP A 398 -26.53 -18.79 -8.91
C ASP A 398 -25.77 -17.63 -9.57
N THR A 399 -24.79 -17.96 -10.42
CA THR A 399 -24.05 -16.97 -11.20
C THR A 399 -24.66 -16.80 -12.59
N LEU A 400 -24.43 -15.65 -13.23
CA LEU A 400 -24.89 -15.42 -14.62
C LEU A 400 -24.38 -16.53 -15.56
N GLY A 401 -23.10 -16.93 -15.41
CA GLY A 401 -22.50 -18.02 -16.18
C GLY A 401 -23.20 -19.36 -15.95
N ALA A 402 -23.44 -19.74 -14.69
CA ALA A 402 -24.14 -20.99 -14.36
C ALA A 402 -25.59 -21.02 -14.88
N ARG A 403 -26.31 -19.88 -14.82
CA ARG A 403 -27.65 -19.77 -15.39
C ARG A 403 -27.64 -19.98 -16.90
N LEU A 404 -26.76 -19.26 -17.61
CA LEU A 404 -26.60 -19.39 -19.06
C LEU A 404 -26.18 -20.81 -19.47
N ALA A 405 -25.20 -21.40 -18.78
CA ALA A 405 -24.66 -22.72 -19.11
C ALA A 405 -25.68 -23.86 -18.93
N LYS A 406 -26.62 -23.70 -17.99
CA LYS A 406 -27.73 -24.67 -17.77
C LYS A 406 -28.86 -24.50 -18.78
N GLN A 407 -29.15 -23.27 -19.17
CA GLN A 407 -30.25 -22.94 -20.09
C GLN A 407 -29.90 -23.20 -21.57
N HIS A 408 -28.62 -23.12 -21.93
CA HIS A 408 -28.18 -23.14 -23.32
C HIS A 408 -27.25 -24.31 -23.66
N GLY A 409 -27.28 -24.73 -24.93
CA GLY A 409 -26.20 -25.52 -25.53
C GLY A 409 -24.91 -24.69 -25.66
N PHE A 410 -23.79 -25.32 -26.00
CA PHE A 410 -22.49 -24.63 -25.99
C PHE A 410 -22.42 -23.42 -26.93
N SER A 411 -22.94 -23.52 -28.16
CA SER A 411 -22.96 -22.40 -29.12
C SER A 411 -23.75 -21.20 -28.58
N ASP A 412 -24.96 -21.44 -28.10
CA ASP A 412 -25.83 -20.38 -27.58
C ASP A 412 -25.27 -19.77 -26.28
N TYR A 413 -24.61 -20.57 -25.44
CA TYR A 413 -23.89 -20.08 -24.27
C TYR A 413 -22.76 -19.13 -24.66
N VAL A 414 -21.91 -19.52 -25.62
CA VAL A 414 -20.81 -18.68 -26.12
C VAL A 414 -21.37 -17.39 -26.72
N LYS A 415 -22.41 -17.50 -27.54
CA LYS A 415 -23.10 -16.34 -28.12
C LYS A 415 -23.60 -15.38 -27.05
N ALA A 416 -24.33 -15.89 -26.05
CA ALA A 416 -24.85 -15.09 -24.96
C ALA A 416 -23.74 -14.38 -24.15
N ARG A 417 -22.59 -15.03 -23.93
CA ARG A 417 -21.43 -14.40 -23.28
C ARG A 417 -20.77 -13.33 -24.16
N LEU A 418 -20.63 -13.59 -25.46
CA LEU A 418 -20.11 -12.60 -26.41
C LEU A 418 -21.04 -11.40 -26.59
N ASP A 419 -22.35 -11.58 -26.46
CA ASP A 419 -23.33 -10.49 -26.57
C ASP A 419 -23.31 -9.54 -25.37
N ILE A 420 -22.70 -9.93 -24.25
CA ILE A 420 -22.44 -9.04 -23.12
C ILE A 420 -21.28 -8.10 -23.47
N PRO A 421 -21.51 -6.78 -23.62
CA PRO A 421 -20.44 -5.83 -23.93
C PRO A 421 -19.41 -5.79 -22.80
N GLY A 422 -18.14 -5.93 -23.14
CA GLY A 422 -17.06 -5.83 -22.14
C GLY A 422 -16.99 -7.02 -21.16
N ASP A 423 -17.50 -8.20 -21.51
CA ASP A 423 -17.25 -9.41 -20.72
C ASP A 423 -15.79 -9.88 -20.86
N LEU A 424 -14.94 -9.30 -20.03
CA LEU A 424 -13.49 -9.51 -20.03
C LEU A 424 -13.08 -10.91 -19.55
N ALA A 425 -13.97 -11.65 -18.89
CA ALA A 425 -13.72 -13.04 -18.51
C ALA A 425 -13.74 -13.99 -19.73
N PHE A 426 -14.31 -13.51 -20.85
CA PHE A 426 -14.50 -14.26 -22.09
C PHE A 426 -13.68 -13.75 -23.28
N ARG A 427 -12.98 -12.61 -23.11
CA ARG A 427 -12.21 -11.92 -24.15
C ARG A 427 -10.79 -11.64 -23.71
N ASN A 428 -9.83 -12.25 -24.38
CA ASN A 428 -8.39 -12.08 -24.10
C ASN A 428 -8.08 -12.14 -22.59
N PHE A 429 -8.77 -13.04 -21.89
CA PHE A 429 -8.77 -13.08 -20.43
C PHE A 429 -7.38 -13.41 -19.90
N GLN A 430 -6.68 -14.35 -20.55
CA GLN A 430 -5.36 -14.78 -20.13
C GLN A 430 -4.32 -13.69 -20.38
N ALA A 431 -4.38 -13.03 -21.54
CA ALA A 431 -3.49 -11.92 -21.90
C ALA A 431 -3.65 -10.75 -20.92
N ARG A 432 -4.87 -10.44 -20.48
CA ARG A 432 -5.09 -9.42 -19.44
C ARG A 432 -4.40 -9.78 -18.12
N ARG A 433 -4.50 -11.04 -17.70
CA ARG A 433 -3.82 -11.54 -16.48
C ARG A 433 -2.31 -11.54 -16.64
N PHE A 434 -1.81 -11.83 -17.84
CA PHE A 434 -0.38 -11.76 -18.15
C PHE A 434 0.16 -10.32 -18.17
N ALA A 435 -0.61 -9.38 -18.72
CA ALA A 435 -0.22 -7.97 -18.79
C ALA A 435 0.15 -7.40 -17.41
N ALA A 436 -0.51 -7.86 -16.35
CA ALA A 436 -0.28 -7.40 -14.98
C ALA A 436 1.15 -7.63 -14.48
N PHE A 437 1.84 -8.66 -14.99
CA PHE A 437 3.24 -8.96 -14.66
C PHE A 437 4.22 -7.92 -15.19
N ASP A 438 3.84 -7.15 -16.21
CA ASP A 438 4.68 -6.14 -16.85
C ASP A 438 4.21 -4.71 -16.53
N ASP A 439 2.91 -4.45 -16.66
CA ASP A 439 2.28 -3.13 -16.54
C ASP A 439 1.12 -3.14 -15.56
N ARG A 440 1.08 -2.15 -14.66
CA ARG A 440 0.03 -1.97 -13.65
C ARG A 440 -1.25 -1.34 -14.24
N THR A 441 -1.15 -0.77 -15.44
CA THR A 441 -2.24 -0.11 -16.17
C THR A 441 -2.54 -0.94 -17.42
N TYR A 442 -3.76 -1.44 -17.59
CA TYR A 442 -4.11 -2.35 -18.71
C TYR A 442 -4.29 -1.61 -20.05
N THR A 443 -3.45 -0.60 -20.33
CA THR A 443 -3.57 0.31 -21.48
C THR A 443 -3.16 -0.34 -22.79
N ASP A 444 -2.13 -1.19 -22.79
CA ASP A 444 -1.72 -2.03 -23.92
C ASP A 444 -1.54 -3.49 -23.49
N VAL A 445 -2.68 -4.19 -23.39
CA VAL A 445 -2.73 -5.60 -22.94
C VAL A 445 -1.84 -6.50 -23.80
N ARG A 446 -1.80 -6.30 -25.12
CA ARG A 446 -1.04 -7.17 -26.01
C ARG A 446 0.46 -7.02 -25.76
N SER A 447 0.99 -5.81 -25.85
CA SER A 447 2.44 -5.63 -25.68
C SER A 447 2.88 -5.98 -24.26
N ALA A 448 2.10 -5.62 -23.24
CA ALA A 448 2.39 -5.96 -21.86
C ALA A 448 2.38 -7.48 -21.62
N ALA A 449 1.40 -8.21 -22.16
CA ALA A 449 1.33 -9.68 -22.01
C ALA A 449 2.53 -10.39 -22.66
N PHE A 450 2.97 -9.93 -23.83
CA PHE A 450 4.13 -10.50 -24.51
C PHE A 450 5.45 -10.15 -23.78
N ARG A 451 5.62 -8.93 -23.28
CA ARG A 451 6.78 -8.58 -22.44
C ARG A 451 6.78 -9.36 -21.12
N ALA A 452 5.62 -9.58 -20.52
CA ALA A 452 5.46 -10.45 -19.36
C ALA A 452 5.89 -11.89 -19.68
N LEU A 453 5.41 -12.48 -20.79
CA LEU A 453 5.84 -13.81 -21.24
C LEU A 453 7.37 -13.87 -21.43
N GLU A 454 7.99 -12.80 -21.91
CA GLU A 454 9.44 -12.75 -22.05
C GLU A 454 10.20 -12.76 -20.72
N ARG A 455 9.69 -12.02 -19.72
CA ARG A 455 10.34 -11.82 -18.43
C ARG A 455 9.99 -12.88 -17.38
N LEU A 456 8.85 -13.54 -17.51
CA LEU A 456 8.39 -14.53 -16.54
C LEU A 456 9.37 -15.71 -16.47
N PRO A 457 9.83 -16.08 -15.27
CA PRO A 457 10.78 -17.19 -15.09
C PRO A 457 10.12 -18.56 -15.31
N PHE A 458 8.80 -18.65 -15.20
CA PHE A 458 8.04 -19.88 -15.41
C PHE A 458 6.65 -19.60 -15.98
N VAL A 459 6.27 -20.36 -17.01
CA VAL A 459 4.90 -20.46 -17.51
C VAL A 459 4.61 -21.94 -17.81
N GLY A 460 3.50 -22.45 -17.26
CA GLY A 460 3.02 -23.79 -17.54
C GLY A 460 1.99 -23.82 -18.66
N LEU A 461 1.95 -24.88 -19.47
CA LEU A 461 0.87 -25.16 -20.40
C LEU A 461 0.03 -26.30 -19.85
N VAL A 462 -1.29 -26.12 -19.78
CA VAL A 462 -2.21 -27.15 -19.27
C VAL A 462 -2.19 -28.40 -20.14
N GLU A 463 -2.04 -28.22 -21.45
CA GLU A 463 -1.95 -29.30 -22.43
C GLU A 463 -0.69 -30.17 -22.27
N ASP A 464 0.39 -29.61 -21.70
CA ASP A 464 1.62 -30.31 -21.29
C ASP A 464 1.79 -30.24 -19.77
N PHE A 465 0.76 -30.60 -19.01
CA PHE A 465 0.80 -30.45 -17.54
C PHE A 465 1.92 -31.27 -16.88
N ALA A 466 2.22 -32.46 -17.41
CA ALA A 466 3.28 -33.33 -16.92
C ALA A 466 4.67 -32.71 -17.14
N GLY A 467 4.98 -32.26 -18.37
CA GLY A 467 6.22 -31.55 -18.66
C GLY A 467 6.33 -30.24 -17.89
N ALA A 468 5.23 -29.47 -17.81
CA ALA A 468 5.17 -28.24 -17.02
C ALA A 468 5.45 -28.48 -15.53
N SER A 469 4.98 -29.58 -14.96
CA SER A 469 5.24 -29.96 -13.56
C SER A 469 6.71 -30.29 -13.32
N GLN A 470 7.39 -30.99 -14.23
CA GLN A 470 8.83 -31.25 -14.13
C GLN A 470 9.67 -29.96 -14.23
N ARG A 471 9.30 -29.04 -15.14
CA ARG A 471 9.94 -27.71 -15.24
C ARG A 471 9.70 -26.89 -13.98
N MET A 472 8.49 -26.94 -13.42
CA MET A 472 8.13 -26.25 -12.18
C MET A 472 8.94 -26.77 -11.00
N GLU A 473 9.12 -28.09 -10.89
CA GLU A 473 9.98 -28.70 -9.87
C GLU A 473 11.42 -28.20 -9.97
N THR A 474 11.99 -28.21 -11.17
CA THR A 474 13.35 -27.71 -11.42
C THR A 474 13.49 -26.23 -11.05
N TYR A 475 12.49 -25.43 -11.42
CA TYR A 475 12.42 -24.00 -11.12
C TYR A 475 12.37 -23.73 -9.61
N LEU A 476 11.48 -24.40 -8.88
CA LEU A 476 11.26 -24.13 -7.45
C LEU A 476 12.33 -24.75 -6.55
N LYS A 477 12.98 -25.85 -6.96
CA LYS A 477 14.08 -26.46 -6.20
C LYS A 477 15.30 -25.55 -6.00
N GLN A 478 15.42 -24.49 -6.80
CA GLN A 478 16.47 -23.48 -6.64
C GLN A 478 16.41 -22.79 -5.27
N ASP A 479 15.19 -22.54 -4.77
CA ASP A 479 14.95 -21.90 -3.47
C ASP A 479 14.32 -22.85 -2.44
N PHE A 480 13.66 -23.92 -2.90
CA PHE A 480 12.95 -24.90 -2.08
C PHE A 480 13.42 -26.33 -2.40
N PRO A 481 14.60 -26.79 -1.92
CA PRO A 481 15.22 -28.04 -2.35
C PRO A 481 14.40 -29.31 -2.10
N SER A 482 13.47 -29.28 -1.14
CA SER A 482 12.56 -30.39 -0.81
C SER A 482 11.29 -30.40 -1.64
N PHE A 483 11.12 -29.48 -2.59
CA PHE A 483 9.93 -29.41 -3.43
C PHE A 483 9.90 -30.60 -4.40
N GLU A 484 8.78 -31.30 -4.47
CA GLU A 484 8.55 -32.42 -5.37
C GLU A 484 7.27 -32.21 -6.18
N ALA A 485 7.37 -32.28 -7.51
CA ALA A 485 6.19 -32.38 -8.35
C ALA A 485 5.78 -33.85 -8.40
N ALA A 486 4.76 -34.21 -7.61
CA ALA A 486 4.22 -35.55 -7.64
C ALA A 486 3.70 -35.92 -9.05
N ASP A 487 3.67 -37.21 -9.37
CA ASP A 487 2.98 -37.75 -10.56
C ASP A 487 1.46 -37.54 -10.44
N ILE A 488 0.98 -36.32 -10.71
CA ILE A 488 -0.44 -35.98 -10.71
C ILE A 488 -1.02 -36.43 -12.06
N ARG A 489 -1.20 -37.75 -12.24
CA ARG A 489 -2.13 -38.29 -13.24
C ARG A 489 -3.60 -38.18 -12.80
N ALA A 490 -3.87 -37.68 -11.59
CA ALA A 490 -5.13 -37.91 -10.90
C ALA A 490 -6.28 -36.92 -11.16
N ASN A 491 -6.05 -35.77 -11.81
CA ASN A 491 -7.08 -34.72 -11.94
C ASN A 491 -7.31 -34.19 -13.38
N ALA A 492 -6.90 -34.94 -14.41
CA ALA A 492 -7.34 -34.66 -15.77
C ALA A 492 -8.84 -35.04 -15.89
N THR A 493 -9.71 -34.03 -15.90
CA THR A 493 -11.18 -34.16 -16.00
C THR A 493 -11.65 -34.71 -17.36
N ASP A 494 -10.76 -35.30 -18.14
CA ASP A 494 -11.03 -35.80 -19.48
C ASP A 494 -10.21 -37.06 -19.73
N ALA A 495 -10.83 -38.22 -19.42
CA ALA A 495 -10.28 -39.55 -19.62
C ALA A 495 -10.15 -39.94 -21.12
N SER A 496 -10.24 -38.97 -22.04
CA SER A 496 -10.12 -39.22 -23.47
C SER A 496 -8.67 -39.15 -23.94
N HIS A 497 -8.20 -40.19 -24.62
CA HIS A 497 -6.93 -40.25 -25.36
C HIS A 497 -6.86 -39.31 -26.57
N ALA A 498 -7.82 -38.38 -26.72
CA ALA A 498 -7.88 -37.47 -27.85
C ALA A 498 -6.77 -36.41 -27.76
N SER A 499 -6.13 -36.14 -28.89
CA SER A 499 -5.16 -35.07 -29.07
C SER A 499 -5.79 -33.69 -28.86
N ILE A 500 -4.94 -32.69 -28.64
CA ILE A 500 -5.37 -31.28 -28.49
C ILE A 500 -6.13 -30.81 -29.74
N ALA A 501 -5.65 -31.19 -30.93
CA ALA A 501 -6.28 -30.86 -32.20
C ALA A 501 -7.70 -31.45 -32.29
N GLU A 502 -7.88 -32.73 -31.96
CA GLU A 502 -9.21 -33.37 -31.96
C GLU A 502 -10.16 -32.74 -30.94
N LYS A 503 -9.66 -32.37 -29.75
CA LYS A 503 -10.47 -31.68 -28.73
C LYS A 503 -10.90 -30.29 -29.21
N LEU A 504 -10.02 -29.58 -29.89
CA LEU A 504 -10.30 -28.27 -30.47
C LEU A 504 -11.32 -28.38 -31.60
N GLU A 505 -11.13 -29.32 -32.53
CA GLU A 505 -12.07 -29.58 -33.62
C GLU A 505 -13.47 -29.89 -33.11
N ARG A 506 -13.59 -30.78 -32.10
CA ARG A 506 -14.89 -31.09 -31.48
C ARG A 506 -15.53 -29.86 -30.85
N ALA A 507 -14.77 -29.06 -30.11
CA ALA A 507 -15.30 -27.85 -29.47
C ALA A 507 -15.76 -26.80 -30.51
N LEU A 508 -15.01 -26.63 -31.60
CA LEU A 508 -15.34 -25.69 -32.67
C LEU A 508 -16.49 -26.17 -33.55
N ALA A 509 -16.64 -27.49 -33.75
CA ALA A 509 -17.73 -28.08 -34.53
C ALA A 509 -19.11 -27.92 -33.88
N GLU A 510 -19.16 -27.71 -32.56
CA GLU A 510 -20.40 -27.41 -31.83
C GLU A 510 -20.86 -25.95 -31.96
N LEU A 511 -20.03 -25.06 -32.52
CA LEU A 511 -20.35 -23.64 -32.71
C LEU A 511 -20.92 -23.39 -34.10
N SER A 512 -21.91 -22.50 -34.19
CA SER A 512 -22.32 -21.94 -35.49
C SER A 512 -21.20 -21.11 -36.10
N ASP A 513 -21.19 -20.98 -37.43
CA ASP A 513 -20.10 -20.31 -38.15
C ASP A 513 -19.86 -18.87 -37.67
N ASP A 514 -20.93 -18.12 -37.39
CA ASP A 514 -20.88 -16.74 -36.88
C ASP A 514 -20.26 -16.65 -35.47
N VAL A 515 -20.64 -17.58 -34.58
CA VAL A 515 -20.12 -17.64 -33.22
C VAL A 515 -18.66 -18.07 -33.22
N ARG A 516 -18.30 -19.01 -34.10
CA ARG A 516 -16.93 -19.51 -34.27
C ARG A 516 -15.98 -18.40 -34.74
N GLU A 517 -16.37 -17.61 -35.73
CA GLU A 517 -15.53 -16.50 -36.22
C GLU A 517 -15.34 -15.45 -35.11
N ARG A 518 -16.42 -15.07 -34.43
CA ARG A 518 -16.39 -14.03 -33.40
C ARG A 518 -15.58 -14.44 -32.16
N ILE A 519 -15.71 -15.67 -31.67
CA ILE A 519 -14.96 -16.12 -30.48
C ILE A 519 -13.45 -16.15 -30.73
N LEU A 520 -13.03 -16.52 -31.95
CA LEU A 520 -11.62 -16.52 -32.36
C LEU A 520 -11.07 -15.10 -32.45
N ALA A 521 -11.81 -14.18 -33.08
CA ALA A 521 -11.41 -12.78 -33.18
C ALA A 521 -11.28 -12.09 -31.81
N GLU A 522 -12.25 -12.29 -30.93
CA GLU A 522 -12.29 -11.69 -29.58
C GLU A 522 -11.25 -12.29 -28.60
N ASN A 523 -10.63 -13.41 -28.97
CA ASN A 523 -9.54 -14.05 -28.22
C ASN A 523 -8.23 -14.14 -29.02
N ALA A 524 -8.06 -13.30 -30.05
CA ALA A 524 -6.87 -13.33 -30.91
C ALA A 524 -5.55 -13.07 -30.17
N VAL A 525 -5.56 -12.24 -29.12
CA VAL A 525 -4.36 -11.97 -28.31
C VAL A 525 -4.04 -13.18 -27.43
N ASP A 526 -5.05 -13.79 -26.82
CA ASP A 526 -4.93 -15.02 -26.04
C ASP A 526 -4.38 -16.18 -26.90
N LEU A 527 -4.84 -16.32 -28.14
CA LEU A 527 -4.37 -17.32 -29.10
C LEU A 527 -2.89 -17.12 -29.43
N ALA A 528 -2.52 -15.89 -29.83
CA ALA A 528 -1.13 -15.57 -30.16
C ALA A 528 -0.20 -15.72 -28.94
N LEU A 529 -0.66 -15.38 -27.73
CA LEU A 529 0.10 -15.55 -26.50
C LEU A 529 0.32 -17.03 -26.18
N TYR A 530 -0.70 -17.88 -26.35
CA TYR A 530 -0.61 -19.32 -26.16
C TYR A 530 0.39 -19.96 -27.14
N GLU A 531 0.34 -19.58 -28.42
CA GLU A 531 1.30 -20.05 -29.43
C GLU A 531 2.74 -19.65 -29.09
N ALA A 532 2.96 -18.38 -28.72
CA ALA A 532 4.27 -17.89 -28.31
C ALA A 532 4.79 -18.63 -27.06
N ALA A 533 3.92 -18.92 -26.09
CA ALA A 533 4.28 -19.71 -24.92
C ALA A 533 4.66 -21.14 -25.28
N GLY A 534 3.96 -21.77 -26.24
CA GLY A 534 4.31 -23.10 -26.76
C GLY A 534 5.65 -23.16 -27.48
N GLN A 535 6.04 -22.09 -28.18
CA GLN A 535 7.36 -21.97 -28.80
C GLN A 535 8.47 -21.79 -27.76
N LYS A 536 8.21 -20.98 -26.72
CA LYS A 536 9.17 -20.71 -25.64
C LYS A 536 9.36 -21.90 -24.69
N TYR A 537 8.28 -22.65 -24.43
CA TYR A 537 8.25 -23.80 -23.52
C TYR A 537 7.72 -25.03 -24.26
N PRO A 538 8.53 -25.65 -25.14
CA PRO A 538 8.09 -26.80 -25.92
C PRO A 538 7.71 -27.97 -25.01
N ALA A 539 6.71 -28.74 -25.44
CA ALA A 539 6.30 -29.95 -24.75
C ALA A 539 7.48 -30.93 -24.66
N SER A 540 7.62 -31.56 -23.49
CA SER A 540 8.74 -32.45 -23.15
C SER A 540 8.56 -33.87 -23.71
#